data_AF-A0A7C5VRM5-F1
#
_entry.id   AF-A0A7C5VRM5-F1
#
_cell.length_a   1.000
_cell.length_b   1.000
_cell.length_c   1.000
_cell.angle_alpha   90.00
_cell.angle_beta   90.00
_cell.angle_gamma   90.00
#
_symmetry.space_group_name_H-M   'P 1'
#
loop_
_entity.id
_entity.type
_entity.pdbx_description
1 polymer ?
#
loop_
_entity_poly.entity_id
_entity_poly.type
_entity_poly.pdbx_seq_one_letter_code
_entity_poly.pdbx_strand_id
1 'polypeptide(L)'
;MPINYPSMLRITFPSRSRPYVPSSPSSDTPSLQVGLMDLDFRAPSLSTILNIEKAQYWLNDYLNCICDIKDVLIDLSERIAQKEKFYFCPANPSMDAIRDMSSKDRKWEMRALTRLLHLRNELLNELGFDYIIFDTSPGIQYSSINAIVVADVVIVATTFDNSDVEGTKRMLHGLYDLFEKKTEILLNKVMYAEAFNVKRDRLYRMVKDIYQAPLLEAISCFCDISKAEGKIIFVQDNPDHLFTKIMEEIAVKIDKL
;
A
#
# COMPACT_ATOMS: atom_id res chain seq x y z
N MET A 1 3.28 19.83 -18.15
CA MET A 1 2.99 18.37 -18.07
C MET A 1 3.03 17.99 -16.61
N PRO A 2 1.95 17.47 -16.01
CA PRO A 2 2.04 16.92 -14.68
C PRO A 2 2.94 15.68 -14.75
N ILE A 3 4.00 15.67 -13.94
CA ILE A 3 4.82 14.49 -13.69
C ILE A 3 3.88 13.52 -12.97
N ASN A 4 3.40 12.49 -13.68
CA ASN A 4 2.75 11.37 -13.02
C ASN A 4 3.84 10.65 -12.23
N TYR A 5 3.68 10.65 -10.91
CA TYR A 5 4.50 9.85 -10.04
C TYR A 5 3.83 8.47 -9.90
N PRO A 6 4.61 7.39 -9.73
CA PRO A 6 4.10 6.02 -9.53
C PRO A 6 3.33 5.88 -8.21
N SER A 7 2.15 5.26 -8.23
CA SER A 7 1.38 4.86 -7.03
C SER A 7 2.25 3.98 -6.12
N MET A 8 2.07 4.07 -4.79
CA MET A 8 2.96 3.37 -3.85
C MET A 8 2.21 2.70 -2.71
N LEU A 9 2.59 1.45 -2.47
CA LEU A 9 2.16 0.66 -1.33
C LEU A 9 3.33 0.55 -0.35
N ARG A 10 3.17 0.93 0.92
CA ARG A 10 4.19 0.66 1.95
C ARG A 10 3.66 -0.30 2.98
N ILE A 11 4.54 -1.16 3.49
CA ILE A 11 4.16 -2.24 4.40
C ILE A 11 5.07 -2.20 5.62
N THR A 12 4.46 -2.37 6.77
CA THR A 12 5.10 -2.32 8.08
C THR A 12 4.78 -3.60 8.82
N PHE A 13 5.78 -4.17 9.49
CA PHE A 13 5.70 -5.46 10.16
C PHE A 13 6.00 -5.28 11.66
N PRO A 14 5.45 -6.13 12.54
CA PRO A 14 5.87 -6.17 13.92
C PRO A 14 7.35 -6.59 14.02
N SER A 15 8.04 -6.11 15.07
CA SER A 15 9.46 -6.44 15.34
C SER A 15 9.76 -7.95 15.49
N ARG A 16 8.72 -8.77 15.58
CA ARG A 16 8.75 -10.24 15.50
C ARG A 16 7.74 -10.68 14.44
N SER A 17 8.20 -10.91 13.22
CA SER A 17 7.35 -11.48 12.16
C SER A 17 6.90 -12.89 12.54
N ARG A 18 5.61 -13.17 12.40
CA ARG A 18 5.08 -14.53 12.32
C ARG A 18 5.06 -14.89 10.83
N PRO A 19 5.75 -15.96 10.39
CA PRO A 19 5.71 -16.32 8.98
C PRO A 19 4.29 -16.73 8.57
N TYR A 20 3.79 -16.13 7.49
CA TYR A 20 2.61 -16.60 6.77
C TYR A 20 2.93 -17.96 6.14
N VAL A 21 2.23 -19.00 6.61
CA VAL A 21 2.33 -20.34 6.04
C VAL A 21 1.13 -20.55 5.10
N PRO A 22 1.33 -20.57 3.78
CA PRO A 22 0.27 -20.97 2.86
C PRO A 22 0.12 -22.50 2.95
N SER A 23 -0.75 -22.98 3.84
CA SER A 23 -1.16 -24.39 3.85
C SER A 23 -2.60 -24.56 4.30
N SER A 24 -3.20 -25.66 3.81
CA SER A 24 -4.54 -26.20 4.06
C SER A 24 -5.08 -25.98 5.49
N PRO A 25 -6.41 -25.90 5.64
CA PRO A 25 -7.06 -25.38 6.84
C PRO A 25 -6.88 -26.33 8.03
N SER A 26 -5.87 -26.08 8.85
CA SER A 26 -5.87 -26.53 10.25
C SER A 26 -6.60 -25.48 11.10
N SER A 27 -7.50 -25.91 11.97
CA SER A 27 -8.36 -25.06 12.81
C SER A 27 -7.63 -24.14 13.80
N ASP A 28 -6.31 -24.25 13.92
CA ASP A 28 -5.53 -23.68 15.03
C ASP A 28 -4.54 -22.58 14.61
N THR A 29 -4.48 -22.20 13.32
CA THR A 29 -3.69 -21.02 12.92
C THR A 29 -4.47 -19.74 13.23
N PRO A 30 -3.94 -18.83 14.05
CA PRO A 30 -4.61 -17.57 14.34
C PRO A 30 -4.77 -16.75 13.06
N SER A 31 -5.96 -16.17 12.87
CA SER A 31 -6.30 -15.31 11.74
C SER A 31 -5.33 -14.13 11.66
N LEU A 32 -4.73 -13.89 10.49
CA LEU A 32 -3.93 -12.69 10.26
C LEU A 32 -4.76 -11.43 10.48
N GLN A 33 -4.16 -10.39 11.05
CA GLN A 33 -4.79 -9.10 11.26
C GLN A 33 -4.06 -8.01 10.46
N VAL A 34 -4.73 -7.50 9.42
CA VAL A 34 -4.18 -6.53 8.48
C VAL A 34 -4.91 -5.19 8.62
N GLY A 35 -4.14 -4.10 8.68
CA GLY A 35 -4.66 -2.73 8.69
C GLY A 35 -4.26 -1.98 7.44
N LEU A 36 -5.23 -1.51 6.66
CA LEU A 36 -5.01 -0.61 5.52
C LEU A 36 -5.26 0.85 5.94
N MET A 37 -4.27 1.70 5.74
CA MET A 37 -4.28 3.11 6.11
C MET A 37 -4.22 3.95 4.84
N ASP A 38 -5.27 4.70 4.54
CA ASP A 38 -5.31 5.59 3.38
C ASP A 38 -4.62 6.93 3.72
N LEU A 39 -3.38 7.11 3.26
CA LEU A 39 -2.62 8.35 3.40
C LEU A 39 -2.61 9.19 2.11
N ASP A 40 -3.42 8.84 1.09
CA ASP A 40 -3.63 9.71 -0.06
C ASP A 40 -4.67 10.80 0.27
N PHE A 41 -4.24 11.79 1.03
CA PHE A 41 -5.09 12.92 1.40
C PHE A 41 -5.35 13.92 0.27
N ARG A 42 -4.78 13.69 -0.92
CA ARG A 42 -4.94 14.59 -2.07
C ARG A 42 -6.08 14.13 -2.96
N ALA A 43 -6.15 12.83 -3.19
CA ALA A 43 -7.21 12.20 -3.97
C ALA A 43 -7.67 10.90 -3.28
N PRO A 44 -8.27 10.99 -2.06
CA PRO A 44 -8.78 9.82 -1.35
C PRO A 44 -9.77 9.07 -2.24
N SER A 45 -9.50 7.80 -2.51
CA SER A 45 -10.31 6.99 -3.44
C SER A 45 -10.64 5.59 -2.91
N LEU A 46 -9.88 5.10 -1.92
CA LEU A 46 -10.10 3.78 -1.35
C LEU A 46 -11.43 3.66 -0.62
N SER A 47 -11.91 4.74 0.00
CA SER A 47 -13.24 4.75 0.65
C SER A 47 -14.35 4.43 -0.34
N THR A 48 -14.27 4.91 -1.58
CA THR A 48 -15.23 4.58 -2.65
C THR A 48 -15.13 3.12 -3.07
N ILE A 49 -13.91 2.62 -3.31
CA ILE A 49 -13.67 1.22 -3.72
C ILE A 49 -14.15 0.24 -2.63
N LEU A 50 -13.95 0.62 -1.37
CA LEU A 50 -14.37 -0.14 -0.20
C LEU A 50 -15.79 0.23 0.24
N ASN A 51 -16.60 0.93 -0.56
CA ASN A 51 -18.00 1.27 -0.23
C ASN A 51 -18.17 1.80 1.22
N ILE A 52 -17.32 2.74 1.63
CA ILE A 52 -17.39 3.44 2.92
C ILE A 52 -18.09 4.77 2.66
N GLU A 53 -19.41 4.79 2.89
CA GLU A 53 -20.22 5.99 2.63
C GLU A 53 -20.02 7.07 3.72
N LYS A 54 -19.86 6.65 4.97
CA LYS A 54 -19.74 7.53 6.12
C LYS A 54 -18.77 6.93 7.14
N ALA A 55 -17.90 7.78 7.68
CA ALA A 55 -17.09 7.49 8.85
C ALA A 55 -17.32 8.61 9.87
N GLN A 56 -17.35 8.25 11.16
CA GLN A 56 -17.44 9.24 12.23
C GLN A 56 -16.15 10.04 12.35
N TYR A 57 -15.01 9.35 12.21
CA TYR A 57 -13.68 9.93 12.19
C TYR A 57 -12.89 9.42 11.00
N TRP A 58 -11.98 10.25 10.52
CA TRP A 58 -11.10 9.96 9.40
C TRP A 58 -9.65 9.95 9.87
N LEU A 59 -8.74 9.36 9.09
CA LEU A 59 -7.31 9.31 9.44
C LEU A 59 -6.71 10.72 9.57
N ASN A 60 -7.25 11.69 8.84
CA ASN A 60 -6.96 13.12 8.98
C ASN A 60 -7.23 13.62 10.41
N ASP A 61 -8.35 13.21 11.02
CA ASP A 61 -8.75 13.64 12.36
C ASP A 61 -7.80 13.07 13.42
N TYR A 62 -7.36 11.82 13.25
CA TYR A 62 -6.33 11.23 14.08
C TYR A 62 -5.00 12.00 13.99
N LEU A 63 -4.57 12.36 12.77
CA LEU A 63 -3.36 13.16 12.56
C LEU A 63 -3.49 14.59 13.09
N ASN A 64 -4.71 15.12 13.14
CA ASN A 64 -5.07 16.41 13.75
C ASN A 64 -5.24 16.34 15.29
N CYS A 65 -5.03 15.18 15.91
CA CYS A 65 -5.21 14.94 17.35
C CYS A 65 -6.65 15.17 17.85
N ILE A 66 -7.65 14.90 17.00
CA ILE A 66 -9.08 15.04 17.34
C ILE A 66 -9.62 13.75 17.97
N CYS A 67 -9.08 12.60 17.59
CA CYS A 67 -9.51 11.27 18.04
C CYS A 67 -8.32 10.31 18.24
N ASP A 68 -8.61 9.14 18.82
CA ASP A 68 -7.67 8.03 18.95
C ASP A 68 -7.74 7.10 17.73
N ILE A 69 -6.71 6.27 17.53
CA ILE A 69 -6.66 5.41 16.32
C ILE A 69 -7.81 4.40 16.31
N LYS A 70 -8.26 3.96 17.49
CA LYS A 70 -9.39 3.03 17.65
C LYS A 70 -10.70 3.59 17.12
N ASP A 71 -10.87 4.90 17.12
CA ASP A 71 -12.06 5.58 16.64
C ASP A 71 -12.13 5.65 15.10
N VAL A 72 -10.98 5.46 14.43
CA VAL A 72 -10.85 5.54 12.96
C VAL A 72 -10.83 4.15 12.32
N LEU A 73 -10.52 3.09 13.07
CA LEU A 73 -10.48 1.72 12.58
C LEU A 73 -11.88 1.22 12.22
N ILE A 74 -12.12 0.95 10.93
CA ILE A 74 -13.33 0.30 10.44
C ILE A 74 -13.03 -1.18 10.21
N ASP A 75 -13.72 -2.07 10.93
CA ASP A 75 -13.64 -3.51 10.72
C ASP A 75 -14.42 -3.92 9.47
N LEU A 76 -13.72 -4.46 8.47
CA LEU A 76 -14.31 -4.96 7.22
C LEU A 76 -14.08 -6.47 7.04
N SER A 77 -13.74 -7.18 8.12
CA SER A 77 -13.39 -8.60 8.08
C SER A 77 -14.50 -9.45 7.45
N GLU A 78 -15.76 -9.22 7.83
CA GLU A 78 -16.91 -9.96 7.30
C GLU A 78 -17.12 -9.74 5.79
N ARG A 79 -16.74 -8.56 5.28
CA ARG A 79 -16.95 -8.20 3.87
C ARG A 79 -15.78 -8.61 2.98
N ILE A 80 -14.55 -8.54 3.50
CA ILE A 80 -13.33 -8.65 2.67
C ILE A 80 -12.60 -9.97 2.88
N ALA A 81 -12.37 -10.35 4.12
CA ALA A 81 -11.42 -11.41 4.44
C ALA A 81 -12.09 -12.73 4.84
N GLN A 82 -13.31 -12.70 5.39
CA GLN A 82 -14.08 -13.83 5.95
C GLN A 82 -13.37 -14.62 7.07
N LYS A 83 -12.11 -15.03 6.86
CA LYS A 83 -11.28 -15.81 7.79
C LYS A 83 -10.21 -14.95 8.47
N GLU A 84 -9.61 -14.01 7.75
CA GLU A 84 -8.66 -13.04 8.30
C GLU A 84 -9.37 -11.80 8.83
N LYS A 85 -8.68 -11.03 9.67
CA LYS A 85 -9.18 -9.74 10.13
C LYS A 85 -8.63 -8.63 9.25
N PHE A 86 -9.51 -7.80 8.72
CA PHE A 86 -9.13 -6.67 7.87
C PHE A 86 -9.76 -5.39 8.39
N TYR A 87 -8.91 -4.41 8.71
CA TYR A 87 -9.31 -3.09 9.17
C TYR A 87 -8.88 -2.03 8.17
N PHE A 88 -9.70 -0.99 8.04
CA PHE A 88 -9.44 0.14 7.16
C PHE A 88 -9.55 1.47 7.92
N CYS A 89 -8.56 2.34 7.74
CA CYS A 89 -8.57 3.72 8.21
C CYS A 89 -8.72 4.67 7.01
N PRO A 90 -9.90 5.26 6.80
CA PRO A 90 -10.18 6.06 5.60
C PRO A 90 -9.58 7.47 5.67
N ALA A 91 -9.12 7.99 4.54
CA ALA A 91 -8.88 9.42 4.35
C ALA A 91 -10.19 10.13 4.00
N ASN A 92 -10.39 11.35 4.51
CA ASN A 92 -11.59 12.14 4.28
C ASN A 92 -11.62 12.67 2.84
N PRO A 93 -12.58 12.24 1.99
CA PRO A 93 -12.65 12.63 0.58
C PRO A 93 -13.25 14.02 0.36
N SER A 94 -13.70 14.72 1.42
CA SER A 94 -14.31 16.04 1.28
C SER A 94 -13.32 17.09 0.79
N MET A 95 -13.79 18.02 -0.04
CA MET A 95 -12.96 19.11 -0.58
C MET A 95 -12.36 19.99 0.52
N ASP A 96 -13.07 20.19 1.62
CA ASP A 96 -12.60 20.97 2.75
C ASP A 96 -11.44 20.27 3.47
N ALA A 97 -11.53 18.94 3.67
CA ALA A 97 -10.45 18.16 4.25
C ALA A 97 -9.23 18.12 3.32
N ILE A 98 -9.42 17.91 2.01
CA ILE A 98 -8.31 17.93 1.03
C ILE A 98 -7.61 19.29 1.03
N ARG A 99 -8.37 20.39 1.11
CA ARG A 99 -7.82 21.75 1.18
C ARG A 99 -7.08 21.98 2.49
N ASP A 100 -7.67 21.57 3.61
CA ASP A 100 -7.04 21.67 4.94
C ASP A 100 -5.69 20.94 4.96
N MET A 101 -5.67 19.69 4.50
CA MET A 101 -4.46 18.88 4.40
C MET A 101 -3.39 19.48 3.50
N SER A 102 -3.80 20.06 2.37
CA SER A 102 -2.88 20.74 1.44
C SER A 102 -2.31 22.04 2.00
N SER A 103 -2.94 22.60 3.04
CA SER A 103 -2.54 23.88 3.67
C SER A 103 -1.71 23.71 4.95
N LYS A 104 -1.46 22.47 5.38
CA LYS A 104 -0.71 22.19 6.60
C LYS A 104 0.73 22.67 6.51
N ASP A 105 1.26 23.11 7.65
CA ASP A 105 2.62 23.62 7.76
C ASP A 105 3.61 22.52 8.21
N ARG A 106 4.89 22.86 8.15
CA ARG A 106 5.96 21.96 8.57
C ARG A 106 5.86 21.50 10.02
N LYS A 107 5.31 22.33 10.90
CA LYS A 107 5.11 21.95 12.30
C LYS A 107 4.04 20.87 12.41
N TRP A 108 2.95 20.99 11.64
CA TRP A 108 1.92 19.95 11.57
C TRP A 108 2.49 18.65 10.99
N GLU A 109 3.27 18.72 9.93
CA GLU A 109 3.86 17.52 9.29
C GLU A 109 4.76 16.72 10.24
N MET A 110 5.57 17.41 11.05
CA MET A 110 6.38 16.77 12.09
C MET A 110 5.53 16.12 13.18
N ARG A 111 4.42 16.76 13.58
CA ARG A 111 3.47 16.16 14.53
C ARG A 111 2.77 14.94 13.92
N ALA A 112 2.39 15.02 12.65
CA ALA A 112 1.78 13.91 11.92
C ALA A 112 2.73 12.71 11.84
N LEU A 113 4.04 12.93 11.63
CA LEU A 113 5.05 11.87 11.70
C LEU A 113 5.06 11.19 13.08
N THR A 114 5.09 11.97 14.17
CA THR A 114 5.04 11.44 15.54
C THR A 114 3.76 10.63 15.77
N ARG A 115 2.61 11.10 15.28
CA ARG A 115 1.33 10.39 15.34
C ARG A 115 1.38 9.09 14.55
N LEU A 116 1.96 9.06 13.36
CA LEU A 116 2.10 7.83 12.58
C LEU A 116 3.03 6.79 13.25
N LEU A 117 4.10 7.22 13.91
CA LEU A 117 4.95 6.34 14.71
C LEU A 117 4.18 5.74 15.90
N HIS A 118 3.34 6.54 16.57
CA HIS A 118 2.46 6.06 17.63
C HIS A 118 1.43 5.06 17.09
N LEU A 119 0.75 5.39 15.98
CA LEU A 119 -0.19 4.52 15.29
C LEU A 119 0.45 3.17 14.98
N ARG A 120 1.64 3.17 14.38
CA ARG A 120 2.39 1.94 14.09
C ARG A 120 2.59 1.11 15.36
N ASN A 121 3.07 1.72 16.44
CA ASN A 121 3.38 1.00 17.66
C ASN A 121 2.13 0.46 18.36
N GLU A 122 1.06 1.25 18.40
CA GLU A 122 -0.21 0.85 19.04
C GLU A 122 -0.87 -0.29 18.26
N LEU A 123 -0.97 -0.17 16.92
CA LEU A 123 -1.54 -1.21 16.09
C LEU A 123 -0.74 -2.53 16.18
N LEU A 124 0.58 -2.49 16.02
CA LEU A 124 1.40 -3.70 16.00
C LEU A 124 1.58 -4.34 17.39
N ASN A 125 1.87 -3.54 18.42
CA ASN A 125 2.30 -4.09 19.70
C ASN A 125 1.16 -4.21 20.72
N GLU A 126 0.12 -3.39 20.63
CA GLU A 126 -0.97 -3.37 21.60
C GLU A 126 -2.24 -4.03 21.05
N LEU A 127 -2.58 -3.75 19.79
CA LEU A 127 -3.79 -4.26 19.14
C LEU A 127 -3.57 -5.54 18.33
N GLY A 128 -2.32 -6.02 18.24
CA GLY A 128 -1.98 -7.32 17.68
C GLY A 128 -2.08 -7.43 16.16
N PHE A 129 -1.92 -6.31 15.44
CA PHE A 129 -1.85 -6.33 13.97
C PHE A 129 -0.57 -7.01 13.49
N ASP A 130 -0.70 -7.86 12.47
CA ASP A 130 0.42 -8.53 11.81
C ASP A 130 0.99 -7.69 10.67
N TYR A 131 0.15 -6.90 9.97
CA TYR A 131 0.61 -6.00 8.92
C TYR A 131 -0.13 -4.68 8.96
N ILE A 132 0.61 -3.60 8.71
CA ILE A 132 0.04 -2.29 8.40
C ILE A 132 0.48 -1.90 7.00
N ILE A 133 -0.49 -1.64 6.15
CA ILE A 133 -0.31 -1.20 4.78
C ILE A 133 -0.67 0.27 4.71
N PHE A 134 0.27 1.11 4.31
CA PHE A 134 0.04 2.51 3.99
C PHE A 134 -0.14 2.66 2.49
N ASP A 135 -1.35 3.00 2.06
CA ASP A 135 -1.59 3.51 0.71
C ASP A 135 -1.21 4.98 0.66
N THR A 136 -0.46 5.38 -0.36
CA THR A 136 0.06 6.75 -0.45
C THR A 136 -0.08 7.31 -1.84
N SER A 137 -0.39 8.61 -1.89
CA SER A 137 -0.22 9.38 -3.10
C SER A 137 1.23 9.30 -3.60
N PRO A 138 1.41 9.39 -4.91
CA PRO A 138 2.74 9.31 -5.47
C PRO A 138 3.49 10.65 -5.31
N GLY A 139 4.82 10.60 -5.25
CA GLY A 139 5.68 11.79 -5.20
C GLY A 139 6.25 12.14 -3.81
N ILE A 140 6.68 13.39 -3.65
CA ILE A 140 7.44 13.90 -2.49
C ILE A 140 6.58 14.60 -1.43
N GLN A 141 5.30 14.25 -1.36
CA GLN A 141 4.40 14.84 -0.36
C GLN A 141 4.76 14.33 1.04
N TYR A 142 4.47 15.12 2.07
CA TYR A 142 4.81 14.75 3.44
C TYR A 142 4.10 13.49 3.92
N SER A 143 2.86 13.22 3.47
CA SER A 143 2.20 11.94 3.73
C SER A 143 3.03 10.78 3.19
N SER A 144 3.50 10.88 1.94
CA SER A 144 4.37 9.88 1.32
C SER A 144 5.74 9.80 2.01
N ILE A 145 6.37 10.92 2.38
CA ILE A 145 7.67 10.90 3.09
C ILE A 145 7.51 10.26 4.48
N ASN A 146 6.54 10.72 5.27
CA ASN A 146 6.30 10.19 6.61
C ASN A 146 5.97 8.70 6.59
N ALA A 147 5.19 8.25 5.62
CA ALA A 147 4.93 6.83 5.43
C ALA A 147 6.20 6.02 5.08
N ILE A 148 7.23 6.62 4.47
CA ILE A 148 8.50 5.92 4.13
C ILE A 148 9.26 5.75 5.44
N VAL A 149 9.34 6.83 6.21
CA VAL A 149 10.07 6.87 7.47
C VAL A 149 9.50 5.84 8.45
N VAL A 150 8.17 5.71 8.50
CA VAL A 150 7.45 4.81 9.42
C VAL A 150 7.46 3.35 8.95
N ALA A 151 7.50 3.10 7.63
CA ALA A 151 7.44 1.75 7.08
C ALA A 151 8.75 0.96 7.26
N ASP A 152 8.63 -0.35 7.36
CA ASP A 152 9.78 -1.27 7.36
C ASP A 152 10.19 -1.64 5.93
N VAL A 153 9.20 -1.80 5.04
CA VAL A 153 9.38 -2.12 3.62
C VAL A 153 8.58 -1.15 2.75
N VAL A 154 9.17 -0.75 1.63
CA VAL A 154 8.53 0.10 0.63
C VAL A 154 8.38 -0.63 -0.69
N ILE A 155 7.15 -0.70 -1.22
CA ILE A 155 6.86 -1.29 -2.52
C ILE A 155 6.51 -0.16 -3.49
N VAL A 156 7.35 0.04 -4.49
CA VAL A 156 7.16 1.10 -5.48
C VAL A 156 6.47 0.51 -6.71
N ALA A 157 5.19 0.86 -6.92
CA ALA A 157 4.43 0.36 -8.06
C ALA A 157 4.61 1.25 -9.28
N THR A 158 5.35 0.79 -10.28
CA THR A 158 5.74 1.60 -11.46
C THR A 158 5.32 0.92 -12.76
N THR A 159 5.31 1.64 -13.88
CA THR A 159 5.11 1.06 -15.21
C THR A 159 6.36 1.24 -16.08
N PHE A 160 6.37 0.63 -17.27
CA PHE A 160 7.44 0.86 -18.25
C PHE A 160 7.28 2.14 -19.08
N ASP A 161 6.31 3.00 -18.74
CA ASP A 161 6.27 4.32 -19.34
C ASP A 161 7.52 5.13 -18.97
N ASN A 162 8.08 5.86 -19.93
CA ASN A 162 9.31 6.62 -19.72
C ASN A 162 9.19 7.63 -18.58
N SER A 163 8.02 8.26 -18.41
CA SER A 163 7.80 9.20 -17.31
C SER A 163 7.83 8.49 -15.96
N ASP A 164 7.19 7.33 -15.85
CA ASP A 164 7.17 6.53 -14.62
C ASP A 164 8.55 5.99 -14.29
N VAL A 165 9.30 5.49 -15.28
CA VAL A 165 10.68 5.00 -15.10
C VAL A 165 11.57 6.11 -14.53
N GLU A 166 11.60 7.28 -15.16
CA GLU A 166 12.45 8.39 -14.72
C GLU A 166 11.98 9.00 -13.40
N GLY A 167 10.66 9.10 -13.18
CA GLY A 167 10.09 9.53 -11.91
C GLY A 167 10.48 8.60 -10.76
N THR A 168 10.38 7.28 -10.98
CA THR A 168 10.73 6.26 -9.99
C THR A 168 12.22 6.32 -9.65
N LYS A 169 13.11 6.40 -10.64
CA LYS A 169 14.56 6.52 -10.39
C LYS A 169 14.91 7.73 -9.53
N ARG A 170 14.32 8.90 -9.85
CA ARG A 170 14.55 10.13 -9.08
C ARG A 170 14.04 10.00 -7.65
N MET A 171 12.88 9.37 -7.48
CA MET A 171 12.31 9.12 -6.18
C MET A 171 13.22 8.21 -5.36
N LEU A 172 13.62 7.05 -5.89
CA LEU A 172 14.51 6.07 -5.23
C LEU A 172 15.79 6.74 -4.71
N HIS A 173 16.55 7.40 -5.60
CA HIS A 173 17.81 8.05 -5.25
C HIS A 173 17.64 9.29 -4.37
N GLY A 174 16.56 10.05 -4.56
CA GLY A 174 16.33 11.30 -3.85
C GLY A 174 15.75 11.15 -2.46
N LEU A 175 15.17 9.97 -2.13
CA LEU A 175 14.38 9.80 -0.91
C LEU A 175 14.59 8.46 -0.22
N TYR A 176 14.49 7.33 -0.92
CA TYR A 176 14.41 5.99 -0.31
C TYR A 176 15.80 5.53 0.13
N ASP A 177 16.80 5.79 -0.72
CA ASP A 177 18.21 5.55 -0.42
C ASP A 177 18.65 6.36 0.81
N LEU A 178 18.14 7.59 0.98
CA LEU A 178 18.45 8.45 2.14
C LEU A 178 17.93 7.89 3.46
N PHE A 179 16.82 7.16 3.44
CA PHE A 179 16.23 6.55 4.63
C PHE A 179 16.63 5.08 4.79
N GLU A 180 17.51 4.56 3.93
CA GLU A 180 18.03 3.19 3.95
C GLU A 180 16.92 2.13 4.05
N LYS A 181 15.76 2.40 3.42
CA LYS A 181 14.60 1.51 3.50
C LYS A 181 14.71 0.35 2.52
N LYS A 182 14.35 -0.84 2.99
CA LYS A 182 14.19 -2.01 2.12
C LYS A 182 13.11 -1.72 1.09
N THR A 183 13.52 -1.66 -0.18
CA THR A 183 12.66 -1.21 -1.26
C THR A 183 12.59 -2.27 -2.36
N GLU A 184 11.38 -2.58 -2.80
CA GLU A 184 11.09 -3.54 -3.85
C GLU A 184 10.24 -2.88 -4.95
N ILE A 185 10.49 -3.22 -6.21
CA ILE A 185 9.74 -2.71 -7.35
C ILE A 185 8.58 -3.64 -7.66
N LEU A 186 7.37 -3.09 -7.81
CA LEU A 186 6.22 -3.80 -8.37
C LEU A 186 5.94 -3.22 -9.76
N LEU A 187 6.19 -3.99 -10.81
CA LEU A 187 6.01 -3.51 -12.16
C LEU A 187 4.57 -3.77 -12.64
N ASN A 188 3.78 -2.73 -12.85
CA ASN A 188 2.38 -2.81 -13.21
C ASN A 188 2.13 -2.60 -14.72
N LYS A 189 0.99 -3.09 -15.21
CA LYS A 189 0.48 -2.92 -16.58
C LYS A 189 1.46 -3.37 -17.68
N VAL A 190 2.11 -4.49 -17.48
CA VAL A 190 3.07 -5.03 -18.45
C VAL A 190 2.33 -5.60 -19.68
N MET A 191 2.54 -4.97 -20.85
CA MET A 191 1.78 -5.26 -22.10
C MET A 191 2.17 -6.55 -22.83
N TYR A 192 3.23 -7.26 -22.44
CA TYR A 192 3.74 -8.44 -23.17
C TYR A 192 3.91 -9.69 -22.32
N ALA A 193 3.13 -9.84 -21.24
CA ALA A 193 3.24 -10.89 -20.21
C ALA A 193 3.53 -12.31 -20.74
N GLU A 194 2.94 -12.68 -21.87
CA GLU A 194 3.08 -13.99 -22.52
C GLU A 194 4.52 -14.25 -23.03
N ALA A 195 5.28 -13.19 -23.36
CA ALA A 195 6.71 -13.28 -23.66
C ALA A 195 7.61 -13.32 -22.40
N PHE A 196 7.08 -13.01 -21.22
CA PHE A 196 7.86 -12.94 -19.97
C PHE A 196 8.14 -14.30 -19.33
N ASN A 197 7.27 -15.29 -19.53
CA ASN A 197 7.54 -16.66 -19.06
C ASN A 197 8.84 -17.23 -19.66
N VAL A 198 9.23 -16.79 -20.86
CA VAL A 198 10.44 -17.26 -21.54
C VAL A 198 11.72 -16.61 -21.00
N LYS A 199 11.65 -15.44 -20.32
CA LYS A 199 12.84 -14.73 -19.80
C LYS A 199 12.60 -13.92 -18.51
N ARG A 200 11.95 -14.49 -17.48
CA ARG A 200 11.76 -13.85 -16.16
C ARG A 200 13.09 -13.30 -15.62
N ASP A 201 14.17 -14.08 -15.68
CA ASP A 201 15.51 -13.65 -15.22
C ASP A 201 16.06 -12.41 -15.94
N ARG A 202 15.68 -12.20 -17.21
CA ARG A 202 16.09 -11.00 -17.95
C ARG A 202 15.34 -9.78 -17.43
N LEU A 203 14.05 -9.94 -17.12
CA LEU A 203 13.25 -8.86 -16.54
C LEU A 203 13.80 -8.47 -15.16
N TYR A 204 14.05 -9.45 -14.28
CA TYR A 204 14.61 -9.19 -12.95
C TYR A 204 15.93 -8.44 -13.02
N ARG A 205 16.84 -8.85 -13.92
CA ARG A 205 18.11 -8.14 -14.15
C ARG A 205 17.89 -6.72 -14.68
N MET A 206 17.03 -6.57 -15.69
CA MET A 206 16.75 -5.26 -16.28
C MET A 206 16.16 -4.28 -15.25
N VAL A 207 15.19 -4.70 -14.44
CA VAL A 207 14.61 -3.86 -13.38
C VAL A 207 15.67 -3.50 -12.35
N LYS A 208 16.48 -4.48 -11.92
CA LYS A 208 17.59 -4.23 -11.00
C LYS A 208 18.60 -3.23 -11.56
N ASP A 209 18.95 -3.32 -12.85
CA ASP A 209 19.89 -2.39 -13.49
C ASP A 209 19.31 -0.98 -13.62
N ILE A 210 18.01 -0.86 -13.93
CA ILE A 210 17.33 0.42 -14.14
C ILE A 210 17.12 1.16 -12.81
N TYR A 211 16.64 0.46 -11.79
CA TYR A 211 16.18 1.09 -10.54
C TYR A 211 17.14 0.89 -9.37
N GLN A 212 18.17 0.06 -9.52
CA GLN A 212 19.06 -0.36 -8.41
C GLN A 212 18.30 -0.98 -7.23
N ALA A 213 17.10 -1.50 -7.49
CA ALA A 213 16.23 -2.15 -6.53
C ALA A 213 15.71 -3.49 -7.08
N PRO A 214 15.51 -4.50 -6.22
CA PRO A 214 14.95 -5.79 -6.62
C PRO A 214 13.52 -5.67 -7.16
N LEU A 215 13.14 -6.63 -8.01
CA LEU A 215 11.77 -6.77 -8.53
C LEU A 215 11.00 -7.72 -7.62
N LEU A 216 9.91 -7.24 -7.01
CA LEU A 216 8.96 -8.06 -6.26
C LEU A 216 8.22 -8.99 -7.20
N GLU A 217 7.52 -8.40 -8.18
CA GLU A 217 6.77 -9.11 -9.22
C GLU A 217 6.41 -8.17 -10.37
N ALA A 218 6.01 -8.75 -11.50
CA ALA A 218 5.42 -8.03 -12.62
C ALA A 218 3.95 -8.43 -12.82
N ILE A 219 3.08 -7.43 -12.87
CA ILE A 219 1.65 -7.56 -13.13
C ILE A 219 1.38 -7.21 -14.59
N SER A 220 0.86 -8.19 -15.32
CA SER A 220 0.38 -8.04 -16.70
C SER A 220 -0.74 -7.00 -16.81
N CYS A 221 -0.87 -6.39 -17.98
CA CYS A 221 -2.05 -5.57 -18.26
C CYS A 221 -3.27 -6.49 -18.53
N PHE A 222 -4.28 -6.41 -17.67
CA PHE A 222 -5.53 -7.17 -17.83
C PHE A 222 -6.68 -6.20 -18.16
N CYS A 223 -7.29 -6.35 -19.33
CA CYS A 223 -8.42 -5.50 -19.73
C CYS A 223 -9.63 -5.69 -18.81
N ASP A 224 -9.83 -6.87 -18.24
CA ASP A 224 -10.99 -7.16 -17.40
C ASP A 224 -10.96 -6.44 -16.06
N ILE A 225 -9.76 -6.15 -15.53
CA ILE A 225 -9.60 -5.27 -14.36
C ILE A 225 -10.04 -3.85 -14.71
N SER A 226 -9.68 -3.34 -15.89
CA SER A 226 -10.12 -2.02 -16.34
C SER A 226 -11.64 -1.96 -16.53
N LYS A 227 -12.25 -3.05 -17.03
CA LYS A 227 -13.72 -3.15 -17.20
C LYS A 227 -14.48 -3.21 -15.86
N ALA A 228 -13.82 -3.63 -14.78
CA ALA A 228 -14.42 -3.66 -13.46
C ALA A 228 -14.68 -2.24 -12.89
N GLU A 229 -14.08 -1.20 -13.48
CA GLU A 229 -14.31 0.22 -13.16
C GLU A 229 -14.16 0.57 -11.67
N GLY A 230 -13.38 -0.20 -10.91
CA GLY A 230 -13.19 0.01 -9.46
C GLY A 230 -14.45 -0.23 -8.62
N LYS A 231 -15.49 -0.86 -9.18
CA LYS A 231 -16.76 -1.13 -8.49
C LYS A 231 -16.72 -2.38 -7.60
N ILE A 232 -15.71 -3.22 -7.80
CA ILE A 232 -15.55 -4.50 -7.12
C ILE A 232 -14.13 -4.67 -6.63
N ILE A 233 -13.96 -5.50 -5.60
CA ILE A 233 -12.67 -6.02 -5.21
C ILE A 233 -12.39 -7.22 -6.13
N PHE A 234 -11.70 -6.98 -7.24
CA PHE A 234 -11.56 -7.93 -8.34
C PHE A 234 -11.13 -9.34 -7.93
N VAL A 235 -10.20 -9.44 -6.96
CA VAL A 235 -9.65 -10.72 -6.48
C VAL A 235 -10.69 -11.57 -5.74
N GLN A 236 -11.71 -10.97 -5.13
CA GLN A 236 -12.78 -11.71 -4.45
C GLN A 236 -13.75 -12.31 -5.48
N ASP A 237 -14.11 -11.53 -6.49
CA ASP A 237 -15.11 -11.93 -7.48
C ASP A 237 -14.53 -12.87 -8.55
N ASN A 238 -13.20 -12.87 -8.71
CA ASN A 238 -12.50 -13.63 -9.76
C ASN A 238 -11.32 -14.45 -9.18
N PRO A 239 -11.57 -15.45 -8.31
CA PRO A 239 -10.52 -16.20 -7.64
C PRO A 239 -9.61 -16.96 -8.61
N ASP A 240 -10.15 -17.48 -9.71
CA ASP A 240 -9.39 -18.28 -10.69
C ASP A 240 -8.57 -17.45 -11.69
N HIS A 241 -8.75 -16.13 -11.71
CA HIS A 241 -8.12 -15.24 -12.68
C HIS A 241 -6.61 -15.10 -12.42
N LEU A 242 -5.82 -14.98 -13.50
CA LEU A 242 -4.35 -14.91 -13.41
C LEU A 242 -3.86 -13.74 -12.54
N PHE A 243 -4.51 -12.59 -12.63
CA PHE A 243 -4.24 -11.46 -11.74
C PHE A 243 -4.35 -11.84 -10.26
N THR A 244 -5.40 -12.58 -9.87
CA THR A 244 -5.61 -13.00 -8.47
C THR A 244 -4.47 -13.89 -8.01
N LYS A 245 -4.07 -14.86 -8.83
CA LYS A 245 -2.91 -15.73 -8.55
C LYS A 245 -1.61 -14.93 -8.40
N ILE A 246 -1.39 -13.91 -9.23
CA ILE A 246 -0.23 -13.01 -9.11
C ILE A 246 -0.30 -12.22 -7.79
N MET A 247 -1.47 -11.74 -7.38
CA MET A 247 -1.65 -11.04 -6.10
C MET A 247 -1.38 -11.96 -4.90
N GLU A 248 -1.79 -13.23 -4.97
CA GLU A 248 -1.45 -14.25 -3.96
C GLU A 248 0.06 -14.50 -3.89
N GLU A 249 0.74 -14.62 -5.05
CA GLU A 249 2.21 -14.72 -5.11
C GLU A 249 2.90 -13.50 -4.49
N ILE A 250 2.39 -12.29 -4.76
CA ILE A 250 2.90 -11.05 -4.18
C ILE A 250 2.74 -11.05 -2.66
N ALA A 251 1.58 -11.45 -2.13
CA ALA A 251 1.34 -11.53 -0.70
C ALA A 251 2.31 -12.50 -0.01
N VAL A 252 2.55 -13.68 -0.59
CA VAL A 252 3.54 -14.65 -0.08
C VAL A 252 4.96 -14.11 -0.12
N LYS A 253 5.32 -13.31 -1.14
CA LYS A 253 6.64 -12.69 -1.22
C LYS A 253 6.82 -11.60 -0.17
N ILE A 254 5.79 -10.77 0.05
CA ILE A 254 5.79 -9.71 1.05
C ILE A 254 6.04 -10.26 2.45
N ASP A 255 5.42 -11.39 2.80
CA ASP A 255 5.63 -12.03 4.11
C ASP A 255 7.09 -12.46 4.36
N LYS A 256 7.85 -12.70 3.30
CA LYS A 256 9.26 -13.13 3.39
C LYS A 256 10.24 -11.96 3.43
N LEU A 257 9.76 -10.71 3.37
CA LEU A 257 10.62 -9.53 3.40
C LEU A 257 10.99 -9.15 4.83
#